data_AF-A0A925QP33-F1
#
_entry.id   AF-A0A925QP33-F1
#
_cell.length_a   1.000
_cell.length_b   1.000
_cell.length_c   1.000
_cell.angle_alpha   90.00
_cell.angle_beta   90.00
_cell.angle_gamma   90.00
#
_symmetry.space_group_name_H-M   'P 1'
#
loop_
_entity.id
_entity.type
_entity.pdbx_description
1 polymer ?
#
loop_
_entity_poly.entity_id
_entity_poly.type
_entity_poly.pdbx_seq_one_letter_code
_entity_poly.pdbx_strand_id
1 'polypeptide(L)'
;MKIRKELWFGFILMAMIIVGTAVMLLTADKVTNGHLGLMMLALVVVAIMLGFPTAFTLMGMGMVFTWLAYERNTDLTLTLMVQSAFKVMGNDVLISIPLFVFMGYLVERANLIDKLFRSLHLALARVPGSLAVATLFTCAVFATATGIVGAVVTLMGLLALPQMLRAGYDVRLSAGVITAGGCLGILIPPSVMLIVYGATAGVSVVQLYAGAFFPGIMLAGLYVLYVVIVAWLKPSLAPPLSAEGRFVALPPALQSLSETFSNRALPALVAGLKGKRNADVSSGYLLRQLAVVLLPALMFAAFSLMAWRSSTAPAELVVVQLQGAGLAEPDGALKEPAASSGLQAPPGSGGLREPPASGGLSEPPGSGGGLSEPPGAASPALKEPPGASASAAQ
;
A
#
# COMPACT_ATOMS: atom_id res chain seq x y z
N MET A 1 17.94 -41.79 0.29
CA MET A 1 17.67 -40.38 0.66
C MET A 1 16.17 -40.26 0.96
N LYS A 2 15.76 -39.95 2.20
CA LYS A 2 14.31 -39.81 2.52
C LYS A 2 13.85 -38.42 2.07
N ILE A 3 12.92 -38.37 1.12
CA ILE A 3 12.31 -37.12 0.65
C ILE A 3 11.51 -36.50 1.81
N ARG A 4 11.68 -35.20 2.06
CA ARG A 4 10.93 -34.47 3.09
C ARG A 4 9.43 -34.47 2.76
N LYS A 5 8.57 -34.61 3.79
CA LYS A 5 7.11 -34.63 3.60
C LYS A 5 6.56 -33.39 2.88
N GLU A 6 7.23 -32.25 3.05
CA GLU A 6 6.91 -30.99 2.38
C GLU A 6 7.09 -31.06 0.85
N LEU A 7 8.12 -31.77 0.38
CA LEU A 7 8.37 -31.97 -1.06
C LEU A 7 7.33 -32.88 -1.69
N TRP A 8 6.84 -33.88 -0.94
CA TRP A 8 5.76 -34.76 -1.38
C TRP A 8 4.48 -33.97 -1.69
N PHE A 9 4.15 -32.96 -0.88
CA PHE A 9 3.00 -32.09 -1.17
C PHE A 9 3.15 -31.39 -2.53
N GLY A 10 4.33 -30.82 -2.81
CA GLY A 10 4.61 -30.19 -4.10
C GLY A 10 4.51 -31.15 -5.28
N PHE A 11 5.11 -32.34 -5.17
CA PHE A 11 5.03 -33.37 -6.21
C PHE A 11 3.60 -33.87 -6.46
N ILE A 12 2.81 -34.07 -5.40
CA ILE A 12 1.41 -34.48 -5.51
C ILE A 12 0.59 -33.41 -6.23
N LEU A 13 0.77 -32.13 -5.86
CA LEU A 13 0.05 -31.03 -6.51
C LEU A 13 0.44 -30.91 -7.98
N MET A 14 1.73 -31.00 -8.33
CA MET A 14 2.16 -31.01 -9.73
C MET A 14 1.59 -32.19 -10.51
N ALA A 15 1.60 -33.40 -9.93
CA ALA A 15 1.02 -34.59 -10.54
C ALA A 15 -0.49 -34.40 -10.77
N MET A 16 -1.20 -33.83 -9.80
CA MET A 16 -2.64 -33.53 -9.92
C MET A 16 -2.91 -32.54 -11.06
N ILE A 17 -2.10 -31.48 -11.19
CA ILE A 17 -2.23 -30.51 -12.28
C ILE A 17 -1.99 -31.20 -13.63
N ILE A 18 -0.88 -31.95 -13.77
CA ILE A 18 -0.54 -32.64 -15.02
C ILE A 18 -1.60 -33.67 -15.41
N VAL A 19 -2.03 -34.50 -14.47
CA VAL A 19 -3.07 -35.51 -14.70
C VAL A 19 -4.39 -34.83 -15.03
N GLY A 20 -4.77 -33.77 -14.31
CA GLY A 20 -5.97 -33.00 -14.59
C GLY A 20 -5.96 -32.41 -16.01
N THR A 21 -4.83 -31.84 -16.44
CA THR A 21 -4.66 -31.33 -17.81
C THR A 21 -4.69 -32.45 -18.85
N ALA A 22 -4.05 -33.59 -18.58
CA ALA A 22 -4.04 -34.74 -19.48
C ALA A 22 -5.44 -35.35 -19.65
N VAL A 23 -6.18 -35.55 -18.55
CA VAL A 23 -7.57 -36.02 -18.58
C VAL A 23 -8.44 -35.05 -19.35
N MET A 24 -8.28 -33.75 -19.12
CA MET A 24 -9.01 -32.71 -19.84
C MET A 24 -8.76 -32.75 -21.36
N LEU A 25 -7.50 -32.96 -21.79
CA LEU A 25 -7.14 -33.12 -23.20
C LEU A 25 -7.65 -34.42 -23.82
N LEU A 26 -7.58 -35.53 -23.09
CA LEU A 26 -8.01 -36.85 -23.58
C LEU A 26 -9.54 -37.00 -23.65
N THR A 27 -10.27 -36.27 -22.80
CA THR A 27 -11.74 -36.29 -22.76
C THR A 27 -12.36 -35.31 -23.77
N ALA A 28 -11.57 -34.37 -24.31
CA ALA A 28 -12.06 -33.38 -25.25
C ALA A 28 -12.14 -33.93 -26.68
N ASP A 29 -13.34 -33.93 -27.26
CA ASP A 29 -13.55 -34.37 -28.66
C ASP A 29 -12.83 -33.47 -29.69
N LYS A 30 -12.64 -32.18 -29.35
CA LYS A 30 -11.90 -31.21 -30.17
C LYS A 30 -11.08 -30.27 -29.29
N VAL A 31 -9.79 -30.17 -29.58
CA VAL A 31 -8.89 -29.23 -28.90
C VAL A 31 -9.14 -27.82 -29.43
N THR A 32 -9.69 -26.94 -28.59
CA THR A 32 -9.90 -25.52 -28.90
C THR A 32 -8.79 -24.65 -28.31
N ASN A 33 -8.73 -23.37 -28.71
CA ASN A 33 -7.79 -22.39 -28.14
C ASN A 33 -7.93 -22.25 -26.61
N GLY A 34 -9.12 -22.48 -26.05
CA GLY A 34 -9.32 -22.51 -24.60
C GLY A 34 -8.58 -23.68 -23.91
N HIS A 35 -8.54 -24.85 -24.56
CA HIS A 35 -7.79 -26.01 -24.06
C HIS A 35 -6.28 -25.74 -24.08
N LEU A 36 -5.79 -25.11 -25.15
CA LEU A 36 -4.39 -24.66 -25.24
C LEU A 36 -4.06 -23.64 -24.15
N GLY A 37 -4.94 -22.66 -23.91
CA GLY A 37 -4.75 -21.68 -22.83
C GLY A 37 -4.70 -22.31 -21.44
N LEU A 38 -5.59 -23.26 -21.15
CA LEU A 38 -5.60 -23.99 -19.87
C LEU A 38 -4.36 -24.89 -19.72
N MET A 39 -3.92 -25.54 -20.79
CA MET A 39 -2.68 -26.32 -20.80
C MET A 39 -1.47 -25.42 -20.57
N MET A 40 -1.42 -24.23 -21.19
CA MET A 40 -0.37 -23.23 -20.97
C MET A 40 -0.31 -22.84 -19.50
N LEU A 41 -1.45 -22.52 -18.90
CA LEU A 41 -1.56 -22.13 -17.49
C LEU A 41 -1.08 -23.25 -16.57
N ALA A 42 -1.54 -24.48 -16.79
CA ALA A 42 -1.15 -25.64 -16.00
C ALA A 42 0.36 -25.90 -16.04
N LEU A 43 0.95 -25.88 -17.24
CA LEU A 43 2.38 -26.08 -17.43
C LEU A 43 3.23 -24.94 -16.86
N VAL A 44 2.76 -23.69 -16.96
CA VAL A 44 3.41 -22.55 -16.29
C VAL A 44 3.45 -22.76 -14.78
N VAL A 45 2.34 -23.18 -14.16
CA VAL A 45 2.30 -23.44 -12.71
C VAL A 45 3.28 -24.56 -12.33
N VAL A 46 3.30 -25.66 -13.07
CA VAL A 46 4.23 -26.78 -12.82
C VAL A 46 5.70 -26.33 -12.95
N ALA A 47 6.03 -25.57 -13.99
CA ALA A 47 7.38 -25.09 -14.21
C ALA A 47 7.85 -24.08 -13.14
N ILE A 48 6.94 -23.25 -12.63
CA ILE A 48 7.21 -22.37 -11.48
C ILE A 48 7.46 -23.21 -10.22
N MET A 49 6.67 -24.27 -9.99
CA MET A 49 6.86 -25.18 -8.84
C MET A 49 8.18 -25.96 -8.91
N LEU A 50 8.67 -26.28 -10.11
CA LEU A 50 10.01 -26.84 -10.32
C LEU A 50 11.14 -25.85 -10.02
N GLY A 51 10.82 -24.57 -9.83
CA GLY A 51 11.79 -23.51 -9.55
C GLY A 51 12.51 -22.97 -10.79
N PHE A 52 11.98 -23.23 -11.99
CA PHE A 52 12.55 -22.65 -13.21
C PHE A 52 12.32 -21.13 -13.23
N PRO A 53 13.31 -20.30 -13.64
CA PRO A 53 13.16 -18.85 -13.57
C PRO A 53 11.99 -18.36 -14.41
N THR A 54 11.05 -17.68 -13.75
CA THR A 54 9.71 -17.35 -14.28
C THR A 54 9.75 -16.60 -15.62
N ALA A 55 10.73 -15.72 -15.82
CA ALA A 55 10.89 -14.97 -17.07
C ALA A 55 11.10 -15.88 -18.29
N PHE A 56 11.99 -16.88 -18.17
CA PHE A 56 12.25 -17.84 -19.24
C PHE A 56 11.07 -18.80 -19.42
N THR A 57 10.40 -19.15 -18.32
CA THR A 57 9.18 -19.97 -18.37
C THR A 57 8.09 -19.28 -19.18
N LEU A 58 7.77 -18.02 -18.88
CA LEU A 58 6.72 -17.27 -19.56
C LEU A 58 7.09 -16.98 -21.02
N MET A 59 8.35 -16.66 -21.31
CA MET A 59 8.83 -16.47 -22.68
C MET A 59 8.70 -17.76 -23.50
N GLY A 60 9.25 -18.87 -23.00
CA GLY A 60 9.20 -20.15 -23.70
C GLY A 60 7.78 -20.66 -23.89
N MET A 61 6.96 -20.61 -22.84
CA MET A 61 5.55 -21.01 -22.90
C MET A 61 4.75 -20.11 -23.84
N GLY A 62 4.95 -18.79 -23.76
CA GLY A 62 4.31 -17.83 -24.67
C GLY A 62 4.64 -18.13 -26.13
N MET A 63 5.91 -18.41 -26.44
CA MET A 63 6.35 -18.75 -27.80
C MET A 63 5.76 -20.08 -28.29
N VAL A 64 5.89 -21.15 -27.49
CA VAL A 64 5.40 -22.48 -27.86
C VAL A 64 3.89 -22.48 -28.05
N PHE A 65 3.14 -21.83 -27.18
CA PHE A 65 1.68 -21.82 -27.27
C PHE A 65 1.16 -20.85 -28.32
N THR A 66 1.86 -19.74 -28.58
CA THR A 66 1.56 -18.90 -29.76
C THR A 66 1.77 -19.71 -31.04
N TRP A 67 2.88 -20.43 -31.16
CA TRP A 67 3.13 -21.30 -32.31
C TRP A 67 2.05 -22.38 -32.49
N LEU A 68 1.62 -23.02 -31.39
CA LEU A 68 0.53 -24.01 -31.44
C LEU A 68 -0.84 -23.39 -31.77
N ALA A 69 -1.13 -22.19 -31.27
CA ALA A 69 -2.40 -21.50 -31.49
C ALA A 69 -2.54 -20.94 -32.93
N TYR A 70 -1.44 -20.54 -33.55
CA TYR A 70 -1.41 -20.01 -34.92
C TYR A 70 -0.96 -21.08 -35.94
N GLU A 71 -1.50 -22.30 -35.81
CA GLU A 71 -1.34 -23.39 -36.80
C GLU A 71 0.13 -23.71 -37.14
N ARG A 72 1.04 -23.60 -36.17
CA ARG A 72 2.48 -23.85 -36.34
C ARG A 72 3.18 -22.89 -37.33
N ASN A 73 2.61 -21.69 -37.52
CA ASN A 73 3.23 -20.65 -38.35
C ASN A 73 4.39 -19.98 -37.61
N THR A 74 5.62 -20.33 -37.99
CA THR A 74 6.85 -19.80 -37.39
C THR A 74 7.03 -18.31 -37.65
N ASP A 75 6.80 -17.84 -38.88
CA ASP A 75 7.03 -16.44 -39.26
C ASP A 75 6.10 -15.50 -38.49
N LEU A 76 4.83 -15.87 -38.38
CA LEU A 76 3.85 -15.11 -37.60
C LEU A 76 4.21 -15.10 -36.11
N THR A 77 4.60 -16.25 -35.55
CA THR A 77 4.98 -16.36 -34.13
C THR A 77 6.18 -15.47 -33.80
N LEU A 78 7.23 -15.51 -34.62
CA LEU A 78 8.42 -14.66 -34.43
C LEU A 78 8.08 -13.18 -34.61
N THR A 79 7.23 -12.85 -35.57
CA THR A 79 6.76 -11.46 -35.76
C THR A 79 5.99 -10.95 -34.55
N LEU A 80 5.07 -11.75 -34.01
CA LEU A 80 4.30 -11.41 -32.80
C LEU A 80 5.20 -11.29 -31.57
N MET A 81 6.23 -12.13 -31.46
CA MET A 81 7.24 -12.02 -30.39
C MET A 81 7.94 -10.65 -30.44
N VAL A 82 8.43 -10.26 -31.61
CA VAL A 82 9.13 -8.98 -31.81
C VAL A 82 8.17 -7.82 -31.52
N GLN A 83 6.95 -7.86 -32.05
CA GLN A 83 5.93 -6.83 -31.77
C GLN A 83 5.60 -6.73 -30.28
N SER A 84 5.47 -7.86 -29.58
CA SER A 84 5.25 -7.89 -28.13
C SER A 84 6.44 -7.27 -27.37
N ALA A 85 7.67 -7.56 -27.78
CA ALA A 85 8.87 -6.96 -27.20
C ALA A 85 8.89 -5.44 -27.39
N PHE A 86 8.60 -4.93 -28.60
CA PHE A 86 8.49 -3.49 -28.85
C PHE A 86 7.34 -2.84 -28.06
N LYS A 87 6.20 -3.52 -27.92
CA LYS A 87 5.06 -3.06 -27.13
C LYS A 87 5.45 -2.87 -25.65
N VAL A 88 6.19 -3.81 -25.08
CA VAL A 88 6.68 -3.71 -23.70
C VAL A 88 7.74 -2.62 -23.58
N MET A 89 8.67 -2.53 -24.53
CA MET A 89 9.74 -1.54 -24.54
C MET A 89 9.21 -0.09 -24.68
N GLY A 90 8.14 0.10 -25.46
CA GLY A 90 7.49 1.41 -25.65
C GLY A 90 6.46 1.76 -24.57
N ASN A 91 6.39 1.01 -23.47
CA ASN A 91 5.45 1.32 -22.39
C ASN A 91 6.07 2.32 -21.40
N ASP A 92 5.58 3.55 -21.44
CA ASP A 92 6.07 4.65 -20.59
C ASP A 92 5.94 4.38 -19.09
N VAL A 93 4.95 3.58 -18.67
CA VAL A 93 4.77 3.20 -17.27
C VAL A 93 5.93 2.34 -16.77
N LEU A 94 6.47 1.47 -17.62
CA LEU A 94 7.56 0.55 -17.27
C LEU A 94 8.91 1.26 -17.10
N ILE A 95 9.08 2.49 -17.62
CA ILE A 95 10.26 3.35 -17.37
C ILE A 95 10.43 3.60 -15.86
N SER A 96 9.33 3.61 -15.12
CA SER A 96 9.34 3.78 -13.66
C SER A 96 10.07 2.63 -12.95
N ILE A 97 10.07 1.41 -13.49
CA ILE A 97 10.63 0.23 -12.81
C ILE A 97 12.15 0.37 -12.58
N PRO A 98 12.99 0.62 -13.60
CA PRO A 98 14.41 0.86 -13.39
C PRO A 98 14.70 2.01 -12.42
N LEU A 99 13.94 3.10 -12.47
CA LEU A 99 14.12 4.25 -11.58
C LEU A 99 13.81 3.88 -10.11
N PHE A 100 12.75 3.10 -9.88
CA PHE A 100 12.42 2.61 -8.53
C PHE A 100 13.44 1.59 -8.02
N VAL A 101 13.90 0.68 -8.88
CA VAL A 101 14.98 -0.26 -8.52
C VAL A 101 16.25 0.49 -8.17
N PHE A 102 16.61 1.52 -8.95
CA PHE A 102 17.76 2.37 -8.68
C PHE A 102 17.64 3.11 -7.35
N MET A 103 16.46 3.70 -7.07
CA MET A 103 16.17 4.34 -5.79
C MET A 103 16.32 3.34 -4.63
N GLY A 104 15.73 2.15 -4.75
CA GLY A 104 15.83 1.08 -3.76
C GLY A 104 17.29 0.68 -3.49
N TYR A 105 18.09 0.52 -4.55
CA TYR A 105 19.51 0.23 -4.45
C TYR A 105 20.30 1.34 -3.75
N LEU A 106 19.98 2.62 -4.03
CA LEU A 106 20.64 3.76 -3.39
C LEU A 106 20.35 3.81 -1.89
N VAL A 107 19.09 3.57 -1.49
CA VAL A 107 18.67 3.51 -0.09
C VAL A 107 19.32 2.33 0.64
N GLU A 108 19.43 1.18 -0.02
CA GLU A 108 20.12 0.01 0.50
C GLU A 108 21.61 0.27 0.72
N ARG A 109 22.30 0.85 -0.27
CA ARG A 109 23.73 1.17 -0.21
C ARG A 109 24.08 2.28 0.77
N ALA A 110 23.16 3.18 1.08
CA ALA A 110 23.39 4.27 2.04
C ALA A 110 23.62 3.81 3.49
N ASN A 111 23.55 2.50 3.77
CA ASN A 111 23.67 1.90 5.10
C ASN A 111 22.74 2.56 6.15
N LEU A 112 21.59 3.05 5.66
CA LEU A 112 20.53 3.59 6.49
C LEU A 112 19.86 2.49 7.32
N ILE A 113 19.90 1.25 6.81
CA ILE A 113 19.13 0.14 7.33
C ILE A 113 19.59 -0.25 8.74
N ASP A 114 20.89 -0.46 8.95
CA ASP A 114 21.43 -0.87 10.25
C ASP A 114 21.16 0.19 11.32
N LYS A 115 21.34 1.47 10.97
CA LYS A 115 21.07 2.60 11.87
C LYS A 115 19.59 2.75 12.18
N LEU A 116 18.73 2.64 11.17
CA LEU A 116 17.28 2.74 11.32
C LEU A 116 16.75 1.58 12.17
N PHE A 117 17.16 0.35 11.87
CA PHE A 117 16.79 -0.85 12.60
C PHE A 117 17.19 -0.76 14.08
N ARG A 118 18.44 -0.37 14.37
CA ARG A 118 18.91 -0.20 15.76
C ARG A 118 18.15 0.91 16.49
N SER A 119 17.83 2.00 15.81
CA SER A 119 17.07 3.12 16.40
C SER A 119 15.63 2.73 16.70
N LEU A 120 14.96 2.05 15.76
CA LEU A 120 13.58 1.55 15.93
C LEU A 120 13.49 0.49 17.02
N HIS A 121 14.46 -0.41 17.07
CA HIS A 121 14.54 -1.44 18.10
C HIS A 121 14.64 -0.82 19.51
N LEU A 122 15.49 0.19 19.68
CA LEU A 122 15.59 0.92 20.95
C LEU A 122 14.31 1.71 21.28
N ALA A 123 13.69 2.35 20.28
CA ALA A 123 12.45 3.10 20.47
C ALA A 123 11.28 2.18 20.90
N LEU A 124 11.25 0.95 20.38
CA LEU A 124 10.22 -0.04 20.67
C LEU A 124 10.56 -0.97 21.84
N ALA A 125 11.65 -0.71 22.57
CA ALA A 125 12.16 -1.59 23.63
C ALA A 125 11.16 -1.91 24.76
N ARG A 126 10.09 -1.10 24.91
CA ARG A 126 9.02 -1.29 25.90
C ARG A 126 7.84 -2.12 25.37
N VAL A 127 7.79 -2.40 24.07
CA VAL A 127 6.72 -3.17 23.43
C VAL A 127 7.02 -4.67 23.57
N PRO A 128 6.04 -5.51 23.96
CA PRO A 128 6.19 -6.97 23.91
C PRO A 128 6.54 -7.43 22.49
N GLY A 129 7.61 -8.21 22.33
CA GLY A 129 8.06 -8.61 20.99
C GLY A 129 8.79 -7.50 20.21
N SER A 130 9.37 -6.51 20.91
CA SER A 130 9.99 -5.30 20.36
C SER A 130 10.87 -5.51 19.13
N LEU A 131 11.66 -6.59 19.09
CA LEU A 131 12.57 -6.90 17.98
C LEU A 131 11.82 -7.36 16.73
N ALA A 132 10.77 -8.17 16.89
CA ALA A 132 9.89 -8.56 15.79
C ALA A 132 9.06 -7.36 15.28
N VAL A 133 8.55 -6.52 16.19
CA VAL A 133 7.82 -5.29 15.81
C VAL A 133 8.74 -4.31 15.08
N ALA A 134 9.97 -4.12 15.57
CA ALA A 134 10.97 -3.28 14.90
C ALA A 134 11.31 -3.83 13.49
N THR A 135 11.37 -5.15 13.35
CA THR A 135 11.59 -5.81 12.04
C THR A 135 10.43 -5.52 11.09
N LEU A 136 9.18 -5.73 11.51
CA LEU A 136 7.99 -5.43 10.69
C LEU A 136 7.91 -3.96 10.27
N PHE A 137 8.18 -3.05 11.21
CA PHE A 137 8.18 -1.63 10.92
C PHE A 137 9.29 -1.25 9.93
N THR A 138 10.49 -1.79 10.12
CA THR A 138 11.60 -1.60 9.19
C THR A 138 11.22 -2.12 7.81
N CYS A 139 10.67 -3.34 7.71
CA CYS A 139 10.16 -3.87 6.44
C CYS A 139 9.10 -2.96 5.80
N ALA A 140 8.16 -2.41 6.57
CA ALA A 140 7.12 -1.51 6.05
C ALA A 140 7.69 -0.19 5.52
N VAL A 141 8.71 0.37 6.18
CA VAL A 141 9.41 1.58 5.69
C VAL A 141 10.25 1.26 4.47
N PHE A 142 10.90 0.09 4.41
CA PHE A 142 11.69 -0.32 3.24
C PHE A 142 10.84 -0.78 2.05
N ALA A 143 9.61 -1.24 2.33
CA ALA A 143 8.63 -1.59 1.33
C ALA A 143 8.34 -0.39 0.41
N THR A 144 8.19 0.81 0.97
CA THR A 144 7.99 2.05 0.20
C THR A 144 9.20 2.40 -0.67
N ALA A 145 10.41 1.99 -0.29
CA ALA A 145 11.62 2.36 -1.03
C ALA A 145 11.95 1.38 -2.17
N THR A 146 11.68 0.09 -1.97
CA THR A 146 12.20 -0.97 -2.84
C THR A 146 11.13 -1.65 -3.69
N GLY A 147 9.90 -1.80 -3.19
CA GLY A 147 8.83 -2.49 -3.90
C GLY A 147 9.10 -3.96 -4.27
N ILE A 148 10.13 -4.59 -3.70
CA ILE A 148 10.63 -5.93 -4.09
C ILE A 148 10.74 -6.85 -2.87
N VAL A 149 9.94 -7.91 -2.87
CA VAL A 149 9.88 -8.88 -1.75
C VAL A 149 11.21 -9.59 -1.53
N GLY A 150 11.82 -10.13 -2.58
CA GLY A 150 13.03 -10.96 -2.45
C GLY A 150 14.21 -10.21 -1.83
N ALA A 151 14.42 -8.95 -2.22
CA ALA A 151 15.49 -8.10 -1.68
C ALA A 151 15.27 -7.81 -0.18
N VAL A 152 14.07 -7.36 0.20
CA VAL A 152 13.77 -7.04 1.60
C VAL A 152 13.86 -8.27 2.50
N VAL A 153 13.33 -9.42 2.05
CA VAL A 153 13.36 -10.67 2.82
C VAL A 153 14.80 -11.17 3.02
N THR A 154 15.63 -11.16 1.96
CA THR A 154 17.02 -11.61 2.06
C THR A 154 17.84 -10.70 2.96
N LEU A 155 17.66 -9.40 2.83
CA LEU A 155 18.35 -8.40 3.64
C LEU A 155 17.96 -8.51 5.12
N MET A 156 16.67 -8.52 5.44
CA MET A 156 16.20 -8.70 6.81
C MET A 156 16.53 -10.09 7.35
N GLY A 157 16.59 -11.10 6.50
CA GLY A 157 17.08 -12.43 6.85
C GLY A 157 18.55 -12.42 7.30
N LEU A 158 19.41 -11.60 6.69
CA LEU A 158 20.81 -11.49 7.07
C LEU A 158 21.02 -10.58 8.29
N LEU A 159 20.23 -9.51 8.43
CA LEU A 159 20.41 -8.52 9.50
C LEU A 159 19.61 -8.84 10.78
N ALA A 160 18.31 -9.17 10.64
CA ALA A 160 17.39 -9.31 11.77
C ALA A 160 17.36 -10.74 12.32
N LEU A 161 17.36 -11.77 11.47
CA LEU A 161 17.22 -13.17 11.92
C LEU A 161 18.30 -13.57 12.95
N PRO A 162 19.62 -13.31 12.74
CA PRO A 162 20.63 -13.69 13.71
C PRO A 162 20.46 -12.96 15.05
N GLN A 163 20.02 -11.71 15.02
CA GLN A 163 19.75 -10.92 16.23
C GLN A 163 18.54 -11.46 17.00
N MET A 164 17.48 -11.86 16.29
CA MET A 164 16.29 -12.48 16.89
C MET A 164 16.61 -13.79 17.59
N LEU A 165 17.40 -14.65 16.94
CA LEU A 165 17.82 -15.93 17.53
C LEU A 165 18.73 -15.73 18.76
N ARG A 166 19.66 -14.77 18.73
CA ARG A 166 20.48 -14.42 19.89
C ARG A 166 19.66 -13.86 21.05
N ALA A 167 18.57 -13.16 20.75
CA ALA A 167 17.63 -12.67 21.74
C ALA A 167 16.68 -13.77 22.27
N GLY A 168 16.74 -15.00 21.76
CA GLY A 168 15.92 -16.13 22.20
C GLY A 168 14.55 -16.22 21.55
N TYR A 169 14.34 -15.58 20.39
CA TYR A 169 13.09 -15.73 19.64
C TYR A 169 12.99 -17.10 18.98
N ASP A 170 11.76 -17.61 18.86
CA ASP A 170 11.50 -18.83 18.11
C ASP A 170 11.83 -18.66 16.62
N VAL A 171 12.40 -19.70 16.01
CA VAL A 171 12.84 -19.70 14.61
C VAL A 171 11.65 -19.51 13.66
N ARG A 172 10.50 -20.15 13.94
CA ARG A 172 9.32 -20.09 13.07
C ARG A 172 8.67 -18.71 13.14
N LEU A 173 8.57 -18.14 14.34
CA LEU A 173 8.08 -16.77 14.51
C LEU A 173 8.99 -15.77 13.79
N SER A 174 10.31 -15.90 13.96
CA SER A 174 11.29 -14.99 13.33
C SER A 174 11.25 -15.08 11.81
N ALA A 175 11.25 -16.28 11.25
CA ALA A 175 11.11 -16.49 9.81
C ALA A 175 9.77 -15.97 9.28
N GLY A 176 8.68 -16.23 10.00
CA GLY A 176 7.34 -15.74 9.66
C GLY A 176 7.28 -14.21 9.62
N VAL A 177 7.83 -13.54 10.63
CA VAL A 177 7.88 -12.06 10.71
C VAL A 177 8.67 -11.45 9.55
N ILE A 178 9.84 -12.01 9.23
CA ILE A 178 10.69 -11.51 8.13
C ILE A 178 10.02 -11.69 6.78
N THR A 179 9.47 -12.88 6.52
CA THR A 179 8.78 -13.18 5.25
C THR A 179 7.51 -12.35 5.10
N ALA A 180 6.67 -12.26 6.14
CA ALA A 180 5.46 -11.45 6.13
C ALA A 180 5.77 -9.95 5.96
N GLY A 181 6.77 -9.44 6.68
CA GLY A 181 7.23 -8.06 6.55
C GLY A 181 7.74 -7.76 5.14
N GLY A 182 8.54 -8.65 4.55
CA GLY A 182 9.04 -8.45 3.18
C GLY A 182 7.94 -8.45 2.11
N CYS A 183 6.86 -9.21 2.31
CA CYS A 183 5.70 -9.20 1.42
C CYS A 183 4.94 -7.86 1.44
N LEU A 184 5.09 -7.02 2.47
CA LEU A 184 4.54 -5.66 2.49
C LEU A 184 5.08 -4.79 1.34
N GLY A 185 6.27 -5.12 0.81
CA GLY A 185 6.85 -4.50 -0.38
C GLY A 185 5.97 -4.55 -1.62
N ILE A 186 5.03 -5.51 -1.71
CA ILE A 186 4.07 -5.56 -2.82
C ILE A 186 3.00 -4.49 -2.66
N LEU A 187 2.56 -4.24 -1.42
CA LEU A 187 1.30 -3.56 -1.13
C LEU A 187 1.47 -2.09 -0.73
N ILE A 188 2.58 -1.73 -0.07
CA ILE A 188 2.83 -0.35 0.38
C ILE A 188 3.50 0.43 -0.76
N PRO A 189 2.85 1.47 -1.32
CA PRO A 189 3.41 2.23 -2.43
C PRO A 189 4.65 3.08 -2.06
N PRO A 190 5.52 3.38 -3.03
CA PRO A 190 5.56 2.87 -4.42
C PRO A 190 5.99 1.39 -4.50
N SER A 191 5.42 0.64 -5.45
CA SER A 191 5.62 -0.82 -5.58
C SER A 191 5.77 -1.22 -7.04
N VAL A 192 6.91 -1.86 -7.37
CA VAL A 192 7.20 -2.38 -8.72
C VAL A 192 6.12 -3.35 -9.18
N MET A 193 5.59 -4.17 -8.27
CA MET A 193 4.54 -5.14 -8.59
C MET A 193 3.23 -4.45 -9.01
N LEU A 194 2.85 -3.36 -8.33
CA LEU A 194 1.66 -2.58 -8.73
C LEU A 194 1.87 -1.84 -10.06
N ILE A 195 3.11 -1.42 -10.38
CA ILE A 195 3.44 -0.84 -11.69
C ILE A 195 3.24 -1.87 -12.80
N VAL A 196 3.81 -3.08 -12.64
CA VAL A 196 3.66 -4.17 -13.61
C VAL A 196 2.20 -4.57 -13.75
N TYR A 197 1.46 -4.67 -12.65
CA TYR A 197 0.03 -4.95 -12.69
C TYR A 197 -0.76 -3.84 -13.41
N GLY A 198 -0.50 -2.56 -13.11
CA GLY A 198 -1.13 -1.43 -13.80
C GLY A 198 -0.85 -1.42 -15.30
N ALA A 199 0.41 -1.63 -15.69
CA ALA A 199 0.82 -1.67 -17.09
C ALA A 199 0.19 -2.86 -17.86
N THR A 200 0.01 -4.01 -17.20
CA THR A 200 -0.58 -5.20 -17.83
C THR A 200 -2.10 -5.17 -17.86
N ALA A 201 -2.74 -4.68 -16.80
CA ALA A 201 -4.20 -4.53 -16.71
C ALA A 201 -4.72 -3.27 -17.42
N GLY A 202 -3.84 -2.37 -17.86
CA GLY A 202 -4.22 -1.12 -18.52
C GLY A 202 -4.91 -0.13 -17.59
N VAL A 203 -4.63 -0.20 -16.28
CA VAL A 203 -5.22 0.67 -15.25
C VAL A 203 -4.17 1.64 -14.69
N SER A 204 -4.64 2.77 -14.17
CA SER A 204 -3.75 3.80 -13.61
C SER A 204 -2.98 3.28 -12.40
N VAL A 205 -1.64 3.34 -12.48
CA VAL A 205 -0.74 3.00 -11.36
C VAL A 205 -0.99 3.90 -10.15
N VAL A 206 -1.31 5.17 -10.37
CA VAL A 206 -1.59 6.12 -9.28
C VAL A 206 -2.86 5.71 -8.53
N GLN A 207 -3.90 5.26 -9.25
CA GLN A 207 -5.11 4.74 -8.62
C GLN A 207 -4.86 3.43 -7.88
N LEU A 208 -4.03 2.54 -8.42
CA LEU A 208 -3.61 1.32 -7.72
C LEU A 208 -2.84 1.65 -6.44
N TYR A 209 -1.96 2.65 -6.46
CA TYR A 209 -1.24 3.12 -5.27
C TYR A 209 -2.21 3.66 -4.21
N ALA A 210 -3.14 4.53 -4.61
CA ALA A 210 -4.16 5.04 -3.69
C ALA A 210 -5.01 3.91 -3.08
N GLY A 211 -5.42 2.93 -3.90
CA GLY A 211 -6.19 1.77 -3.47
C GLY A 211 -5.41 0.79 -2.58
N ALA A 212 -4.11 0.63 -2.80
CA ALA A 212 -3.27 -0.29 -2.04
C ALA A 212 -2.75 0.29 -0.71
N PHE A 213 -2.74 1.62 -0.56
CA PHE A 213 -2.21 2.29 0.62
C PHE A 213 -2.90 1.85 1.93
N PHE A 214 -4.23 1.87 1.96
CA PHE A 214 -4.99 1.48 3.15
C PHE A 214 -4.82 -0.01 3.48
N PRO A 215 -5.00 -0.96 2.54
CA PRO A 215 -4.69 -2.37 2.77
C PRO A 215 -3.25 -2.61 3.23
N GLY A 216 -2.27 -1.90 2.69
CA GLY A 216 -0.86 -1.98 3.08
C GLY A 216 -0.63 -1.67 4.56
N ILE A 217 -1.13 -0.52 5.02
CA ILE A 217 -1.00 -0.11 6.42
C ILE A 217 -1.83 -1.01 7.34
N MET A 218 -3.04 -1.38 6.92
CA MET A 218 -3.89 -2.30 7.67
C MET A 218 -3.18 -3.63 7.92
N LEU A 219 -2.59 -4.22 6.88
CA LEU A 219 -1.88 -5.50 6.97
C LEU A 219 -0.62 -5.39 7.86
N ALA A 220 0.15 -4.31 7.71
CA ALA A 220 1.28 -4.03 8.59
C ALA A 220 0.84 -3.93 10.07
N GLY A 221 -0.27 -3.24 10.33
CA GLY A 221 -0.87 -3.13 11.66
C GLY A 221 -1.33 -4.48 12.21
N LEU A 222 -1.98 -5.31 11.39
CA LEU A 222 -2.41 -6.66 11.77
C LEU A 222 -1.21 -7.56 12.11
N TYR A 223 -0.10 -7.47 11.37
CA TYR A 223 1.13 -8.22 11.66
C TYR A 223 1.76 -7.77 12.98
N VAL A 224 1.83 -6.46 13.23
CA VAL A 224 2.33 -5.94 14.52
C VAL A 224 1.44 -6.40 15.66
N LEU A 225 0.12 -6.28 15.51
CA LEU A 225 -0.85 -6.71 16.51
C LEU A 225 -0.71 -8.21 16.80
N TYR A 226 -0.60 -9.04 15.77
CA TYR A 226 -0.37 -10.48 15.91
C TYR A 226 0.89 -10.78 16.72
N VAL A 227 2.01 -10.14 16.40
CA VAL A 227 3.28 -10.32 17.13
C VAL A 227 3.14 -9.90 18.59
N VAL A 228 2.51 -8.77 18.87
CA VAL A 228 2.30 -8.27 20.24
C VAL A 228 1.42 -9.23 21.04
N ILE A 229 0.33 -9.73 20.44
CA ILE A 229 -0.56 -10.72 21.08
C ILE A 229 0.20 -12.01 21.37
N VAL A 230 0.98 -12.53 20.41
CA VAL A 230 1.79 -13.74 20.59
C VAL A 230 2.85 -13.54 21.69
N ALA A 231 3.53 -12.40 21.70
CA ALA A 231 4.52 -12.07 22.72
C ALA A 231 3.91 -11.94 24.12
N TRP A 232 2.65 -11.46 24.20
CA TRP A 232 1.91 -11.36 25.46
C TRP A 232 1.41 -12.74 25.96
N LEU A 233 0.84 -13.55 25.08
CA LEU A 233 0.31 -14.89 25.42
C LEU A 233 1.40 -15.94 25.65
N LYS A 234 2.50 -15.86 24.89
CA LYS A 234 3.61 -16.81 24.92
C LYS A 234 4.95 -16.08 24.93
N PRO A 235 5.35 -15.51 26.08
CA PRO A 235 6.62 -14.78 26.21
C PRO A 235 7.86 -15.62 25.86
N SER A 236 7.77 -16.95 25.90
CA SER A 236 8.86 -17.85 25.49
C SER A 236 9.17 -17.81 24.00
N LEU A 237 8.21 -17.42 23.14
CA LEU A 237 8.40 -17.34 21.69
C LEU A 237 9.03 -16.00 21.25
N ALA A 238 8.83 -14.95 22.05
CA ALA A 238 9.31 -13.60 21.80
C ALA A 238 9.67 -12.94 23.14
N PRO A 239 10.79 -13.35 23.76
CA PRO A 239 11.18 -12.86 25.08
C PRO A 239 11.40 -11.35 25.06
N PRO A 240 11.00 -10.64 26.13
CA PRO A 240 11.28 -9.23 26.26
C PRO A 240 12.79 -9.00 26.38
N LEU A 241 13.27 -7.89 25.84
CA LEU A 241 14.69 -7.51 25.94
C LEU A 241 15.15 -7.49 27.41
N SER A 242 16.35 -7.98 27.70
CA SER A 242 16.96 -7.84 29.02
C SER A 242 17.13 -6.36 29.39
N ALA A 243 17.12 -6.03 30.69
CA ALA A 243 17.25 -4.65 31.16
C ALA A 243 18.54 -3.98 30.66
N GLU A 244 19.63 -4.74 30.51
CA GLU A 244 20.91 -4.30 29.94
C GLU A 244 20.80 -3.95 28.45
N GLY A 245 20.05 -4.73 27.66
CA GLY A 245 19.82 -4.45 26.23
C GLY A 245 18.90 -3.24 25.97
N ARG A 246 18.15 -2.79 26.98
CA ARG A 246 17.33 -1.57 26.92
C ARG A 246 18.11 -0.31 27.33
N PHE A 247 19.31 -0.47 27.89
CA PHE A 247 20.09 0.65 28.40
C PHE A 247 20.91 1.29 27.29
N VAL A 248 20.67 2.57 27.02
CA VAL A 248 21.50 3.39 26.14
C VAL A 248 22.29 4.34 27.04
N ALA A 249 23.62 4.25 26.99
CA ALA A 249 24.49 5.14 27.75
C ALA A 249 24.24 6.59 27.32
N LEU A 250 23.85 7.43 28.28
CA LEU A 250 23.64 8.86 28.04
C LEU A 250 24.99 9.59 28.00
N PRO A 251 25.14 10.62 27.15
CA PRO A 251 26.25 11.56 27.28
C PRO A 251 26.31 12.14 28.71
N PRO A 252 27.50 12.43 29.26
CA PRO A 252 27.65 12.86 30.66
C PRO A 252 26.76 14.04 31.05
N ALA A 253 26.57 15.00 30.13
CA ALA A 253 25.69 16.16 30.32
C ALA A 253 24.20 15.81 30.41
N LEU A 254 23.74 14.76 29.72
CA LEU A 254 22.35 14.29 29.83
C LEU A 254 22.16 13.35 31.01
N GLN A 255 23.23 12.66 31.42
CA GLN A 255 23.22 11.79 32.59
C GLN A 255 23.05 12.61 33.88
N SER A 256 23.83 13.69 34.05
CA SER A 256 23.68 14.61 35.19
C SER A 256 22.27 15.21 35.26
N LEU A 257 21.69 15.55 34.11
CA LEU A 257 20.33 16.07 34.01
C LEU A 257 19.26 15.04 34.40
N SER A 258 19.47 13.77 34.02
CA SER A 258 18.56 12.67 34.33
C SER A 258 18.55 12.32 35.83
N GLU A 259 19.73 12.40 36.47
CA GLU A 259 19.91 12.16 37.91
C GLU A 259 19.37 13.32 38.75
N THR A 260 19.48 14.56 38.25
CA THR A 260 19.08 15.77 38.97
C THR A 260 17.58 16.05 38.91
N PHE A 261 16.94 15.85 37.76
CA PHE A 261 15.56 16.30 37.53
C PHE A 261 14.56 15.17 37.31
N SER A 262 14.78 14.32 36.30
CA SER A 262 13.82 13.27 35.94
C SER A 262 14.41 12.27 34.95
N ASN A 263 13.97 11.01 35.04
CA ASN A 263 14.27 9.97 34.05
C ASN A 263 13.46 10.10 32.74
N ARG A 264 12.67 11.17 32.59
CA ARG A 264 11.92 11.50 31.36
C ARG A 264 12.57 12.69 30.65
N ALA A 265 12.82 12.56 29.34
CA ALA A 265 13.54 13.56 28.55
C ALA A 265 12.89 14.96 28.56
N LEU A 266 11.58 15.06 28.31
CA LEU A 266 10.89 16.36 28.24
C LEU A 266 10.88 17.11 29.60
N PRO A 267 10.44 16.50 30.72
CA PRO A 267 10.51 17.15 32.03
C PRO A 267 11.93 17.54 32.43
N ALA A 268 12.93 16.68 32.18
CA ALA A 268 14.33 16.95 32.54
C ALA A 268 14.91 18.12 31.74
N LEU A 269 14.64 18.20 30.43
CA LEU A 269 15.12 19.29 29.58
C LEU A 269 14.43 20.62 29.89
N VAL A 270 13.11 20.61 30.13
CA VAL A 270 12.34 21.82 30.49
C VAL A 270 12.71 22.31 31.89
N ALA A 271 12.89 21.41 32.85
CA ALA A 271 13.35 21.75 34.20
C ALA A 271 14.80 22.25 34.19
N GLY A 272 15.68 21.64 33.39
CA GLY A 272 17.04 22.13 33.17
C GLY A 272 17.10 23.51 32.54
N LEU A 273 16.13 23.87 31.69
CA LEU A 273 16.01 25.21 31.11
C LEU A 273 15.49 26.27 32.10
N LYS A 274 14.62 25.86 33.03
CA LYS A 274 13.95 26.73 34.02
C LYS A 274 14.68 26.81 35.37
N GLY A 275 15.55 25.85 35.68
CA GLY A 275 16.23 25.72 36.97
C GLY A 275 17.27 26.80 37.21
N LYS A 276 17.22 27.43 38.40
CA LYS A 276 18.28 28.35 38.86
C LYS A 276 19.55 27.55 39.15
N ARG A 277 20.56 27.68 38.26
CA ARG A 277 21.97 27.30 38.45
C ARG A 277 22.21 25.88 39.00
N ASN A 278 22.22 24.88 38.13
CA ASN A 278 23.23 23.79 38.09
C ASN A 278 22.71 22.59 37.31
N ALA A 279 23.27 22.38 36.13
CA ALA A 279 23.45 21.04 35.57
C ALA A 279 24.82 20.91 34.87
N ASP A 280 25.70 21.93 34.93
CA ASP A 280 26.92 22.04 34.12
C ASP A 280 26.71 21.88 32.59
N VAL A 281 25.48 22.11 32.12
CA VAL A 281 25.11 22.01 30.69
C VAL A 281 24.74 23.39 30.15
N SER A 282 25.27 23.76 28.98
CA SER A 282 24.96 25.04 28.34
C SER A 282 23.51 25.12 27.86
N SER A 283 22.87 26.28 28.04
CA SER A 283 21.48 26.51 27.63
C SER A 283 21.25 26.28 26.13
N GLY A 284 22.26 26.56 25.30
CA GLY A 284 22.23 26.28 23.86
C GLY A 284 22.23 24.78 23.54
N TYR A 285 22.97 23.97 24.30
CA TYR A 285 22.94 22.52 24.15
C TYR A 285 21.57 21.95 24.58
N LEU A 286 20.99 22.44 25.68
CA LEU A 286 19.66 22.02 26.14
C LEU A 286 18.57 22.38 25.12
N LEU A 287 18.60 23.58 24.53
CA LEU A 287 17.67 23.99 23.46
C LEU A 287 17.79 23.09 22.22
N ARG A 288 19.02 22.74 21.81
CA ARG A 288 19.25 21.84 20.67
C ARG A 288 18.73 20.43 20.96
N GLN A 289 18.96 19.90 22.15
CA GLN A 289 18.44 18.59 22.56
C GLN A 289 16.91 18.60 22.67
N LEU A 290 16.32 19.69 23.17
CA LEU A 290 14.87 19.87 23.21
C LEU A 290 14.28 19.88 21.79
N ALA A 291 14.93 20.56 20.84
CA ALA A 291 14.53 20.55 19.44
C ALA A 291 14.60 19.13 18.84
N VAL A 292 15.67 18.36 19.12
CA VAL A 292 15.80 16.97 18.67
C VAL A 292 14.70 16.08 19.25
N VAL A 293 14.38 16.23 20.54
CA VAL A 293 13.31 15.45 21.20
C VAL A 293 11.92 15.80 20.65
N LEU A 294 11.67 17.06 20.30
CA LEU A 294 10.41 17.51 19.72
C LEU A 294 10.29 17.25 18.22
N LEU A 295 11.41 16.97 17.53
CA LEU A 295 11.45 16.81 16.08
C LEU A 295 10.46 15.77 15.54
N PRO A 296 10.33 14.54 16.09
CA PRO A 296 9.35 13.58 15.60
C PRO A 296 7.90 14.07 15.75
N ALA A 297 7.58 14.74 16.86
CA ALA A 297 6.26 15.29 17.11
C ALA A 297 5.94 16.47 16.18
N LEU A 298 6.92 17.34 15.93
CA LEU A 298 6.80 18.43 14.96
C LEU A 298 6.64 17.91 13.53
N MET A 299 7.41 16.88 13.15
CA MET A 299 7.27 16.22 11.85
C MET A 299 5.89 15.58 11.70
N PHE A 300 5.39 14.89 12.74
CA PHE A 300 4.05 14.33 12.74
C PHE A 300 2.98 15.43 12.59
N ALA A 301 3.07 16.50 13.38
CA ALA A 301 2.13 17.62 13.29
C ALA A 301 2.15 18.29 11.91
N ALA A 302 3.34 18.50 11.33
CA ALA A 302 3.49 19.06 10.00
C ALA A 302 2.89 18.14 8.93
N PHE A 303 3.16 16.84 8.99
CA PHE A 303 2.61 15.85 8.06
C PHE A 303 1.10 15.74 8.19
N SER A 304 0.57 15.64 9.42
CA SER A 304 -0.87 15.61 9.67
C SER A 304 -1.56 16.89 9.20
N LEU A 305 -0.95 18.05 9.40
CA LEU A 305 -1.50 19.33 8.92
C LEU A 305 -1.48 19.41 7.40
N MET A 306 -0.40 18.96 6.74
CA MET A 306 -0.33 18.87 5.29
C MET A 306 -1.38 17.91 4.74
N ALA A 307 -1.49 16.71 5.31
CA ALA A 307 -2.47 15.70 4.91
C ALA A 307 -3.90 16.19 5.14
N TRP A 308 -4.15 16.89 6.24
CA TRP A 308 -5.44 17.52 6.50
C TRP A 308 -5.74 18.59 5.45
N ARG A 309 -4.81 19.53 5.22
CA ARG A 309 -4.96 20.58 4.20
C ARG A 309 -5.18 20.03 2.80
N SER A 310 -4.46 18.97 2.42
CA SER A 310 -4.63 18.34 1.10
C SER A 310 -5.96 17.62 0.99
N SER A 311 -6.43 16.99 2.06
CA SER A 311 -7.70 16.24 2.07
C SER A 311 -8.93 17.14 2.21
N THR A 312 -8.77 18.34 2.78
CA THR A 312 -9.84 19.34 2.92
C THR A 312 -9.74 20.47 1.90
N ALA A 313 -8.78 20.42 0.98
CA ALA A 313 -8.74 21.37 -0.13
C ALA A 313 -9.99 21.16 -0.99
N PRO A 314 -10.73 22.22 -1.35
CA PRO A 314 -11.89 22.09 -2.23
C PRO A 314 -11.44 21.45 -3.54
N ALA A 315 -12.16 20.41 -3.98
CA ALA A 315 -11.86 19.75 -5.23
C ALA A 315 -11.92 20.78 -6.36
N GLU A 316 -10.79 21.00 -7.05
CA GLU A 316 -10.83 21.73 -8.31
C GLU A 316 -11.73 20.95 -9.26
N LEU A 317 -12.78 21.62 -9.74
CA LEU A 317 -13.58 21.11 -10.83
C LEU A 317 -12.67 20.99 -12.04
N VAL A 318 -12.19 19.78 -12.29
CA VAL A 318 -11.54 19.44 -13.56
C VAL A 318 -12.62 19.53 -14.62
N VAL A 319 -12.72 20.70 -15.25
CA VAL A 319 -13.48 20.86 -16.49
C VAL A 319 -12.77 19.99 -17.52
N VAL A 320 -13.32 18.81 -17.78
CA VAL A 320 -12.89 17.97 -18.91
C VAL A 320 -13.25 18.76 -20.17
N GLN A 321 -12.30 19.52 -20.68
CA GLN A 321 -12.40 20.09 -22.01
C GLN A 321 -12.25 18.90 -22.96
N LEU A 322 -13.38 18.42 -23.49
CA LEU A 322 -13.43 17.47 -24.59
C LEU A 322 -12.58 18.03 -25.72
N GLN A 323 -11.33 17.57 -25.80
CA GLN A 323 -10.43 17.91 -26.89
C GLN A 323 -10.94 17.14 -28.10
N GLY A 324 -11.76 17.82 -28.89
CA GLY A 324 -12.25 17.32 -30.16
C GLY A 324 -11.07 16.89 -31.02
N ALA A 325 -11.18 15.70 -31.61
CA ALA A 325 -10.29 15.26 -32.66
C ALA A 325 -10.27 16.32 -33.77
N GLY A 326 -9.14 17.02 -33.92
CA GLY A 326 -8.98 18.13 -34.84
C GLY A 326 -7.51 18.34 -35.15
N LEU A 327 -7.24 18.33 -36.46
CA LEU A 327 -5.93 18.39 -37.10
C LEU A 327 -5.04 19.53 -36.56
N ALA A 328 -3.74 19.28 -36.51
CA ALA A 328 -2.73 20.27 -36.17
C ALA A 328 -2.80 21.48 -37.11
N GLU A 329 -3.04 22.67 -36.57
CA GLU A 329 -2.73 23.94 -37.23
C GLU A 329 -1.48 24.57 -36.59
N PRO A 330 -0.63 25.22 -37.40
CA PRO A 330 0.75 25.50 -37.06
C PRO A 330 0.92 26.75 -36.17
N ASP A 331 2.07 26.77 -35.49
CA ASP A 331 2.55 27.82 -34.59
C ASP A 331 2.32 29.25 -35.11
N GLY A 332 1.56 30.04 -34.33
CA GLY A 332 1.63 31.50 -34.40
C GLY A 332 0.31 32.22 -34.17
N ALA A 333 -0.17 32.34 -32.92
CA ALA A 333 -1.02 33.46 -32.51
C ALA A 333 -1.06 33.64 -30.98
N LEU A 334 -0.45 34.74 -30.53
CA LEU A 334 -0.78 35.56 -29.34
C LEU A 334 -0.87 34.88 -27.96
N LYS A 335 0.20 35.05 -27.17
CA LYS A 335 0.21 34.94 -25.70
C LYS A 335 -0.74 35.96 -25.08
N GLU A 336 -1.78 35.51 -24.38
CA GLU A 336 -2.47 36.34 -23.39
C GLU A 336 -1.61 36.48 -22.12
N PRO A 337 -1.45 37.69 -21.57
CA PRO A 337 -0.62 37.89 -20.39
C PRO A 337 -1.37 37.46 -19.12
N ALA A 338 -0.60 36.99 -18.13
CA ALA A 338 -1.08 36.62 -16.82
C ALA A 338 -1.86 37.77 -16.15
N ALA A 339 -3.13 37.54 -15.83
CA ALA A 339 -3.93 38.48 -15.06
C ALA A 339 -3.43 38.51 -13.61
N SER A 340 -2.77 39.61 -13.27
CA SER A 340 -2.32 40.01 -11.94
C SER A 340 -3.49 40.20 -10.97
N SER A 341 -3.23 39.87 -9.71
CA SER A 341 -4.08 40.16 -8.56
C SER A 341 -4.42 41.66 -8.42
N GLY A 342 -5.69 41.95 -8.12
CA GLY A 342 -6.12 43.10 -7.31
C GLY A 342 -6.29 44.43 -8.05
N LEU A 343 -7.54 44.88 -8.22
CA LEU A 343 -8.09 46.13 -7.64
C LEU A 343 -9.47 46.48 -8.22
N GLN A 344 -10.44 46.55 -7.30
CA GLN A 344 -11.54 47.52 -7.17
C GLN A 344 -12.64 47.64 -8.25
N ALA A 345 -13.87 47.31 -7.84
CA ALA A 345 -15.09 47.58 -8.60
C ALA A 345 -15.37 49.11 -8.73
N PRO A 346 -15.81 49.59 -9.90
CA PRO A 346 -16.18 51.00 -10.08
C PRO A 346 -17.50 51.35 -9.36
N PRO A 347 -17.62 52.57 -8.82
CA PRO A 347 -18.77 53.02 -8.03
C PRO A 347 -20.00 53.28 -8.92
N GLY A 348 -21.18 53.10 -8.33
CA GLY A 348 -22.44 52.87 -9.04
C GLY A 348 -23.05 54.02 -9.84
N SER A 349 -23.86 53.59 -10.82
CA SER A 349 -25.12 54.18 -11.28
C SER A 349 -25.80 53.03 -12.05
N GLY A 350 -27.07 52.65 -11.89
CA GLY A 350 -28.23 53.23 -11.25
C GLY A 350 -29.41 52.75 -12.10
N GLY A 351 -30.31 51.93 -11.55
CA GLY A 351 -31.58 51.59 -12.21
C GLY A 351 -32.01 50.14 -12.04
N LEU A 352 -32.78 49.86 -11.00
CA LEU A 352 -34.19 49.42 -11.07
C LEU A 352 -34.69 49.20 -9.62
N ARG A 353 -35.85 49.79 -9.31
CA ARG A 353 -36.43 49.97 -7.97
C ARG A 353 -37.00 48.66 -7.38
N GLU A 354 -36.81 48.47 -6.08
CA GLU A 354 -37.58 47.52 -5.25
C GLU A 354 -38.97 48.09 -4.92
N PRO A 355 -40.05 47.27 -4.90
CA PRO A 355 -41.30 47.62 -4.24
C PRO A 355 -41.20 47.40 -2.72
N PRO A 356 -41.93 48.19 -1.90
CA PRO A 356 -41.68 48.30 -0.47
C PRO A 356 -42.30 47.16 0.33
N ALA A 357 -41.65 46.81 1.45
CA ALA A 357 -42.24 46.05 2.53
C ALA A 357 -43.08 46.97 3.43
N SER A 358 -44.36 46.64 3.61
CA SER A 358 -45.23 47.21 4.66
C SER A 358 -45.68 46.09 5.58
N GLY A 359 -45.37 46.23 6.87
CA GLY A 359 -45.58 45.23 7.91
C GLY A 359 -47.00 45.12 8.46
N GLY A 360 -47.19 43.99 9.16
CA GLY A 360 -48.10 43.70 10.29
C GLY A 360 -49.50 44.31 10.33
N LEU A 361 -50.53 43.46 10.39
CA LEU A 361 -51.19 43.03 11.65
C LEU A 361 -52.50 42.24 11.39
N SER A 362 -52.77 41.32 12.33
CA SER A 362 -54.08 40.80 12.82
C SER A 362 -54.88 39.72 12.06
N GLU A 363 -55.06 38.58 12.73
CA GLU A 363 -56.12 37.58 12.53
C GLU A 363 -57.52 38.13 12.87
N PRO A 364 -58.58 37.59 12.23
CA PRO A 364 -59.82 37.31 12.97
C PRO A 364 -60.52 35.99 12.48
N PRO A 365 -61.65 35.51 13.07
CA PRO A 365 -61.62 34.52 14.16
C PRO A 365 -62.61 33.34 14.01
N GLY A 366 -62.35 32.22 14.73
CA GLY A 366 -63.32 31.21 15.22
C GLY A 366 -64.12 30.39 14.20
N SER A 367 -64.64 29.19 14.45
CA SER A 367 -64.52 28.20 15.51
C SER A 367 -65.34 26.98 15.05
N GLY A 368 -64.81 25.76 15.28
CA GLY A 368 -65.62 24.55 15.48
C GLY A 368 -65.69 23.54 14.32
N GLY A 369 -65.19 22.31 14.59
CA GLY A 369 -65.85 21.08 14.10
C GLY A 369 -65.01 20.05 13.33
N GLY A 370 -64.29 19.19 14.07
CA GLY A 370 -64.20 17.71 13.95
C GLY A 370 -64.06 16.92 12.62
N LEU A 371 -63.07 15.98 12.63
CA LEU A 371 -63.05 14.59 12.09
C LEU A 371 -63.12 14.41 10.54
N SER A 372 -62.52 13.43 9.82
CA SER A 372 -61.80 12.15 10.06
C SER A 372 -61.25 11.61 8.71
N GLU A 373 -60.39 10.56 8.74
CA GLU A 373 -59.64 9.89 7.65
C GLU A 373 -60.42 9.44 6.38
N PRO A 374 -59.75 9.24 5.21
CA PRO A 374 -60.34 8.58 4.05
C PRO A 374 -59.94 7.08 3.90
N PRO A 375 -60.85 6.21 3.39
CA PRO A 375 -60.59 4.80 3.10
C PRO A 375 -60.05 4.57 1.67
N GLY A 376 -59.32 3.46 1.47
CA GLY A 376 -58.66 3.11 0.20
C GLY A 376 -59.49 2.29 -0.80
N ALA A 377 -58.92 2.07 -2.00
CA ALA A 377 -59.00 0.83 -2.79
C ALA A 377 -58.18 0.90 -4.10
N ALA A 378 -57.59 -0.25 -4.45
CA ALA A 378 -57.17 -0.74 -5.78
C ALA A 378 -55.79 -0.35 -6.37
N SER A 379 -54.87 -1.33 -6.36
CA SER A 379 -53.68 -1.44 -7.22
C SER A 379 -53.98 -2.25 -8.49
N PRO A 380 -53.21 -2.06 -9.59
CA PRO A 380 -52.97 -3.10 -10.57
C PRO A 380 -51.48 -3.54 -10.63
N ALA A 381 -51.31 -4.73 -11.20
CA ALA A 381 -50.20 -5.67 -11.14
C ALA A 381 -49.04 -5.43 -12.11
N LEU A 382 -47.94 -6.22 -11.93
CA LEU A 382 -47.31 -7.17 -12.90
C LEU A 382 -45.93 -7.60 -12.37
N LYS A 383 -45.73 -8.83 -11.86
CA LYS A 383 -45.41 -10.16 -12.50
C LYS A 383 -43.90 -10.48 -12.61
N GLU A 384 -43.46 -11.46 -11.84
CA GLU A 384 -42.20 -12.23 -12.01
C GLU A 384 -42.47 -13.60 -12.67
N PRO A 385 -41.48 -14.26 -13.32
CA PRO A 385 -41.66 -15.55 -14.00
C PRO A 385 -41.43 -16.76 -13.07
N PRO A 386 -42.05 -17.93 -13.34
CA PRO A 386 -42.00 -19.08 -12.43
C PRO A 386 -40.90 -20.08 -12.78
N GLY A 387 -40.36 -20.73 -11.73
CA GLY A 387 -39.72 -22.04 -11.81
C GLY A 387 -40.75 -23.17 -11.79
N ALA A 388 -40.37 -24.33 -12.33
CA ALA A 388 -41.17 -25.56 -12.30
C ALA A 388 -40.31 -26.74 -11.81
N SER A 389 -40.83 -27.50 -10.86
CA SER A 389 -40.34 -28.82 -10.45
C SER A 389 -41.50 -29.81 -10.32
N ALA A 390 -41.35 -30.99 -10.95
CA ALA A 390 -42.06 -32.28 -10.77
C ALA A 390 -43.59 -32.30 -11.04
N SER A 391 -44.22 -33.32 -11.67
CA SER A 391 -44.15 -34.75 -11.37
C SER A 391 -44.93 -35.63 -12.40
N ALA A 392 -44.35 -36.80 -12.73
CA ALA A 392 -44.93 -38.15 -12.96
C ALA A 392 -45.97 -38.51 -14.07
N ALA A 393 -45.68 -39.68 -14.66
CA ALA A 393 -46.57 -40.74 -15.17
C ALA A 393 -47.38 -40.54 -16.47
N GLN A 394 -46.89 -41.15 -17.56
CA GLN A 394 -47.48 -42.34 -18.21
C GLN A 394 -46.49 -42.96 -19.19
#